data_AF-A0A1U9R152-F1
#
_entry.id   AF-A0A1U9R152-F1
#
_cell.length_a   1.000
_cell.length_b   1.000
_cell.length_c   1.000
_cell.angle_alpha   90.00
_cell.angle_beta   90.00
_cell.angle_gamma   90.00
#
_symmetry.space_group_name_H-M   'P 1'
#
loop_
_entity.id
_entity.type
_entity.pdbx_description
1 polymer ?
#
loop_
_entity_poly.entity_id
_entity_poly.type
_entity_poly.pdbx_seq_one_letter_code
_entity_poly.pdbx_strand_id
1 'polypeptide(L)'
;MKMTMCESARPDAGREMEHQLSLTYGAFCRDRWRVYRRFCTASTGSASAGAEIARGALRELAPKWPMALRSSSPAAVAWELLSTKSHTRRTESVRCLHRMLLPREADALLLRYRLGLSSQQAGAAMGLGPAEFTLLQTRALSNVTARLDFLDMPMSHAVTHARGVRRGTGWPGGG
;
A
#
# COMPACT_ATOMS: atom_id res chain seq x y z
N MET A 1 69.70 -11.83 -14.48
CA MET A 1 68.51 -12.64 -14.17
C MET A 1 67.47 -11.73 -13.52
N LYS A 2 66.44 -11.33 -14.26
CA LYS A 2 65.34 -10.49 -13.77
C LYS A 2 64.17 -11.41 -13.44
N MET A 3 63.99 -11.73 -12.16
CA MET A 3 62.73 -12.22 -11.62
C MET A 3 62.01 -11.03 -11.02
N THR A 4 60.89 -10.65 -11.62
CA THR A 4 59.83 -9.96 -10.87
C THR A 4 58.52 -10.38 -11.54
N MET A 5 58.00 -11.49 -11.05
CA MET A 5 56.61 -11.91 -11.19
C MET A 5 55.87 -11.49 -9.92
N CYS A 6 54.55 -11.38 -10.05
CA CYS A 6 53.54 -11.15 -9.02
C CYS A 6 53.27 -9.70 -8.62
N GLU A 7 52.91 -8.88 -9.61
CA GLU A 7 51.82 -7.93 -9.41
C GLU A 7 50.50 -8.71 -9.35
N SER A 8 50.14 -9.11 -8.12
CA SER A 8 48.84 -9.70 -7.83
C SER A 8 47.77 -8.62 -8.08
N ALA A 9 47.10 -8.72 -9.23
CA ALA A 9 45.98 -7.87 -9.58
C ALA A 9 44.90 -7.98 -8.51
N ARG A 10 44.83 -6.96 -7.63
CA ARG A 10 43.71 -6.80 -6.70
C ARG A 10 42.42 -6.84 -7.53
N PRO A 11 41.44 -7.67 -7.17
CA PRO A 11 40.16 -7.65 -7.86
C PRO A 11 39.60 -6.22 -7.79
N ASP A 12 39.12 -5.75 -8.94
CA ASP A 12 38.47 -4.46 -9.13
C ASP A 12 37.21 -4.44 -8.26
N ALA A 13 37.34 -3.95 -7.03
CA ALA A 13 36.30 -3.95 -6.00
C ALA A 13 34.97 -3.34 -6.47
N GLY A 14 34.99 -2.49 -7.50
CA GLY A 14 33.79 -1.96 -8.15
C GLY A 14 32.96 -3.05 -8.84
N ARG A 15 33.59 -3.98 -9.56
CA ARG A 15 32.91 -5.05 -10.30
C ARG A 15 32.28 -6.09 -9.38
N GLU A 16 32.96 -6.44 -8.28
CA GLU A 16 32.44 -7.38 -7.29
C GLU A 16 31.20 -6.81 -6.59
N MET A 17 31.24 -5.52 -6.21
CA MET A 17 30.11 -4.82 -5.62
C MET A 17 28.91 -4.78 -6.57
N GLU A 18 29.13 -4.43 -7.84
CA GLU A 18 28.06 -4.40 -8.86
C GLU A 18 27.44 -5.78 -9.07
N HIS A 19 28.26 -6.84 -9.11
CA HIS A 19 27.79 -8.20 -9.21
C HIS A 19 26.93 -8.59 -7.99
N GLN A 20 27.37 -8.25 -6.77
CA GLN A 20 26.61 -8.52 -5.55
C GLN A 20 25.28 -7.76 -5.49
N LEU A 21 25.26 -6.51 -5.96
CA LEU A 21 24.02 -5.73 -6.08
C LEU A 21 23.05 -6.40 -7.06
N SER A 22 23.54 -6.89 -8.19
CA SER A 22 22.74 -7.63 -9.17
C SER A 22 22.17 -8.94 -8.59
N LEU A 23 22.98 -9.73 -7.88
CA LEU A 23 22.56 -10.99 -7.25
C LEU A 23 21.49 -10.76 -6.19
N THR A 24 21.70 -9.80 -5.29
CA THR A 24 20.75 -9.49 -4.20
C THR A 24 19.43 -8.96 -4.76
N TYR A 25 19.48 -8.12 -5.80
CA TYR A 25 18.29 -7.65 -6.49
C TYR A 25 17.52 -8.79 -7.17
N GLY A 26 18.24 -9.69 -7.85
CA GLY A 26 17.64 -10.87 -8.49
C GLY A 26 16.95 -11.81 -7.51
N ALA A 27 17.58 -12.06 -6.36
CA ALA A 27 16.99 -12.85 -5.28
C ALA A 27 15.71 -12.19 -4.74
N PHE A 28 15.77 -10.89 -4.45
CA PHE A 28 14.60 -10.12 -4.02
C PHE A 28 13.44 -10.21 -5.01
N CYS A 29 13.72 -10.03 -6.31
CA CYS A 29 12.70 -10.13 -7.34
C CYS A 29 12.04 -11.51 -7.39
N ARG A 30 12.84 -12.58 -7.34
CA ARG A 30 12.34 -13.96 -7.37
C ARG A 30 11.44 -14.25 -6.19
N ASP A 31 11.84 -13.84 -4.98
CA ASP A 31 11.09 -14.13 -3.76
C ASP A 31 9.75 -13.37 -3.71
N ARG A 32 9.72 -12.14 -4.25
CA ARG A 32 8.52 -11.27 -4.17
C ARG A 32 7.61 -11.35 -5.39
N TRP A 33 8.10 -11.87 -6.51
CA TRP A 33 7.38 -11.90 -7.78
C TRP A 33 5.94 -12.43 -7.65
N ARG A 34 5.77 -13.58 -6.99
CA ARG A 34 4.45 -14.23 -6.88
C ARG A 34 3.46 -13.35 -6.14
N VAL A 35 3.86 -12.72 -5.04
CA VAL A 35 2.96 -11.89 -4.21
C VAL A 35 2.64 -10.59 -4.92
N TYR A 36 3.63 -9.91 -5.49
CA TYR A 36 3.44 -8.64 -6.19
C TYR A 36 2.53 -8.79 -7.41
N ARG A 37 2.73 -9.84 -8.21
CA ARG A 37 1.83 -10.16 -9.32
C ARG A 37 0.40 -10.39 -8.84
N ARG A 38 0.21 -11.21 -7.80
CA ARG A 38 -1.14 -11.50 -7.24
C ARG A 38 -1.82 -10.25 -6.73
N PHE A 39 -1.10 -9.36 -6.05
CA PHE A 39 -1.63 -8.07 -5.61
C PHE A 39 -2.08 -7.20 -6.78
N CYS A 40 -1.23 -7.01 -7.78
CA CYS A 40 -1.60 -6.19 -8.95
C CYS A 40 -2.75 -6.80 -9.75
N THR A 41 -2.82 -8.13 -9.84
CA THR A 41 -3.97 -8.83 -10.45
C THR A 41 -5.25 -8.62 -9.63
N ALA A 42 -5.20 -8.73 -8.30
CA ALA A 42 -6.36 -8.49 -7.45
C ALA A 42 -6.82 -7.02 -7.51
N SER A 43 -5.88 -6.08 -7.62
CA SER A 43 -6.16 -4.64 -7.73
C SER A 43 -6.81 -4.28 -9.07
N THR A 44 -6.31 -4.84 -10.17
CA THR A 44 -6.76 -4.50 -11.53
C THR A 44 -7.85 -5.41 -12.10
N GLY A 45 -8.05 -6.59 -11.52
CA GLY A 45 -8.94 -7.61 -12.07
C GLY A 45 -8.38 -8.33 -13.31
N SER A 46 -7.14 -8.03 -13.72
CA SER A 46 -6.52 -8.61 -14.91
C SER A 46 -5.15 -9.23 -14.60
N ALA A 47 -4.96 -10.48 -15.01
CA ALA A 47 -3.70 -11.20 -14.81
C ALA A 47 -2.55 -10.59 -15.63
N SER A 48 -2.82 -10.22 -16.89
CA SER A 48 -1.83 -9.60 -17.78
C SER A 48 -1.43 -8.22 -17.28
N ALA A 49 -2.41 -7.35 -17.01
CA ALA A 49 -2.14 -6.01 -16.47
C ALA A 49 -1.44 -6.09 -15.11
N GLY A 50 -1.82 -7.05 -14.25
CA GLY A 50 -1.16 -7.28 -12.98
C GLY A 50 0.32 -7.66 -13.11
N ALA A 51 0.64 -8.56 -14.04
CA ALA A 51 2.03 -8.95 -14.32
C ALA A 51 2.84 -7.79 -14.93
N GLU A 52 2.24 -7.00 -15.82
CA GLU A 52 2.87 -5.80 -16.39
C GLU A 52 3.22 -4.77 -15.32
N ILE A 53 2.27 -4.45 -14.43
CA ILE A 53 2.49 -3.50 -13.34
C ILE A 53 3.58 -4.01 -12.41
N ALA A 54 3.51 -5.28 -11.99
CA ALA A 54 4.50 -5.86 -11.08
C ALA A 54 5.91 -5.82 -11.68
N ARG A 55 6.05 -6.19 -12.96
CA ARG A 55 7.32 -6.12 -13.68
C ARG A 55 7.78 -4.67 -13.86
N GLY A 56 6.85 -3.75 -14.13
CA GLY A 56 7.12 -2.31 -14.25
C GLY A 56 7.67 -1.72 -12.95
N ALA A 57 7.08 -2.07 -11.81
CA ALA A 57 7.54 -1.61 -10.50
C ALA A 57 8.93 -2.15 -10.15
N LEU A 58 9.18 -3.44 -10.39
CA LEU A 58 10.50 -4.02 -10.16
C LEU A 58 11.55 -3.39 -11.09
N ARG A 59 11.26 -3.24 -12.40
CA ARG A 59 12.17 -2.53 -13.32
C ARG A 59 12.52 -1.12 -12.86
N GLU A 60 11.56 -0.39 -12.29
CA GLU A 60 11.81 0.94 -11.74
C GLU A 60 12.59 0.92 -10.42
N LEU A 61 12.49 -0.17 -9.66
CA LEU A 61 13.28 -0.39 -8.45
C LEU A 61 14.75 -0.69 -8.76
N ALA A 62 15.05 -1.37 -9.88
CA ALA A 62 16.42 -1.78 -10.24
C ALA A 62 17.47 -0.66 -10.14
N PRO A 63 17.32 0.52 -10.79
CA PRO A 63 18.30 1.60 -10.65
C PRO A 63 18.33 2.22 -9.24
N LYS A 64 17.26 2.03 -8.45
CA LYS A 64 17.13 2.52 -7.07
C LYS A 64 17.63 1.48 -6.04
N TRP A 65 18.03 0.29 -6.47
CA TRP A 65 18.33 -0.83 -5.58
C TRP A 65 19.41 -0.53 -4.54
N PRO A 66 20.56 0.10 -4.88
CA PRO A 66 21.57 0.44 -3.87
C PRO A 66 21.04 1.38 -2.79
N MET A 67 20.14 2.30 -3.15
CA MET A 67 19.48 3.19 -2.19
C MET A 67 18.42 2.43 -1.37
N ALA A 68 17.66 1.53 -1.99
CA ALA A 68 16.66 0.72 -1.30
C ALA A 68 17.30 -0.19 -0.23
N LEU A 69 18.48 -0.77 -0.50
CA LEU A 69 19.25 -1.54 0.48
C LEU A 69 19.70 -0.73 1.70
N ARG A 70 19.86 0.59 1.55
CA ARG A 70 20.17 1.51 2.66
C ARG A 70 18.93 2.00 3.41
N SER A 71 17.74 1.70 2.91
CA SER A 71 16.48 2.02 3.61
C SER A 71 16.19 1.00 4.72
N SER A 72 15.23 1.30 5.59
CA SER A 72 14.75 0.36 6.60
C SER A 72 14.14 -0.91 6.00
N SER A 73 13.63 -0.86 4.76
CA SER A 73 12.98 -2.00 4.11
C SER A 73 12.90 -1.82 2.58
N PRO A 74 13.72 -2.54 1.79
CA PRO A 74 13.61 -2.53 0.32
C PRO A 74 12.23 -2.97 -0.17
N ALA A 75 11.55 -3.83 0.58
CA ALA A 75 10.19 -4.26 0.30
C ALA A 75 9.18 -3.11 0.38
N ALA A 76 9.34 -2.18 1.34
CA ALA A 76 8.47 -1.02 1.45
C ALA A 76 8.63 -0.10 0.23
N VAL A 77 9.87 0.14 -0.22
CA VAL A 77 10.13 0.94 -1.44
C VAL A 77 9.48 0.29 -2.67
N ALA A 78 9.61 -1.03 -2.82
CA ALA A 78 8.96 -1.76 -3.90
C ALA A 78 7.43 -1.69 -3.82
N TRP A 79 6.86 -1.77 -2.60
CA TRP A 79 5.42 -1.71 -2.37
C TRP A 79 4.81 -0.36 -2.77
N GLU A 80 5.47 0.74 -2.46
CA GLU A 80 5.01 2.08 -2.87
C GLU A 80 4.98 2.23 -4.40
N LEU A 81 6.00 1.71 -5.10
CA LEU A 81 6.03 1.69 -6.58
C LEU A 81 4.87 0.87 -7.16
N LEU A 82 4.60 -0.31 -6.60
CA LEU A 82 3.49 -1.17 -7.02
C LEU A 82 2.13 -0.49 -6.81
N SER A 83 1.93 0.09 -5.64
CA SER A 83 0.68 0.71 -5.23
C SER A 83 0.38 1.94 -6.08
N THR A 84 1.41 2.75 -6.34
CA THR A 84 1.32 3.92 -7.22
C THR A 84 0.97 3.50 -8.65
N LYS A 85 1.69 2.53 -9.23
CA LYS A 85 1.41 2.06 -10.59
C LYS A 85 0.06 1.37 -10.74
N SER A 86 -0.42 0.70 -9.69
CA SER A 86 -1.72 0.04 -9.71
C SER A 86 -2.86 1.03 -9.68
N HIS A 87 -2.67 2.23 -9.10
CA HIS A 87 -3.71 3.22 -8.83
C HIS A 87 -4.63 3.49 -10.05
N THR A 88 -4.04 3.75 -11.22
CA THR A 88 -4.78 4.13 -12.43
C THR A 88 -5.55 2.98 -13.09
N ARG A 89 -5.21 1.72 -12.75
CA ARG A 89 -5.81 0.52 -13.33
C ARG A 89 -6.67 -0.25 -12.33
N ARG A 90 -6.94 0.31 -11.15
CA ARG A 90 -7.77 -0.34 -10.12
C ARG A 90 -9.21 -0.57 -10.61
N THR A 91 -9.76 -1.72 -10.27
CA THR A 91 -11.21 -1.98 -10.38
C THR A 91 -12.01 -0.99 -9.53
N GLU A 92 -13.29 -0.78 -9.83
CA GLU A 92 -14.12 0.17 -9.07
C GLU A 92 -14.28 -0.25 -7.60
N SER A 93 -14.42 -1.54 -7.31
CA SER A 93 -14.50 -2.03 -5.92
C SER A 93 -13.24 -1.70 -5.12
N VAL A 94 -12.07 -1.84 -5.75
CA VAL A 94 -10.78 -1.47 -5.12
C VAL A 94 -10.64 0.04 -5.00
N ARG A 95 -11.05 0.83 -6.00
CA ARG A 95 -11.09 2.29 -5.89
C ARG A 95 -11.99 2.76 -4.74
N CYS A 96 -13.16 2.15 -4.59
CA CYS A 96 -14.07 2.43 -3.49
C CYS A 96 -13.39 2.17 -2.13
N LEU A 97 -12.72 1.03 -1.98
CA LEU A 97 -11.94 0.72 -0.77
C LEU A 97 -10.89 1.79 -0.47
N HIS A 98 -10.13 2.24 -1.47
CA HIS A 98 -9.13 3.31 -1.33
C HIS A 98 -9.72 4.71 -1.10
N ARG A 99 -11.00 4.95 -1.39
CA ARG A 99 -11.70 6.19 -1.00
C ARG A 99 -12.11 6.16 0.47
N MET A 100 -12.38 4.97 1.02
CA MET A 100 -12.82 4.78 2.40
C MET A 100 -11.67 4.61 3.40
N LEU A 101 -10.47 4.29 2.94
CA LEU A 101 -9.34 3.93 3.79
C LEU A 101 -8.06 4.62 3.34
N LEU A 102 -7.09 4.71 4.25
CA LEU A 102 -5.75 5.12 3.86
C LEU A 102 -5.17 4.10 2.86
N PRO A 103 -4.28 4.50 1.94
CA PRO A 103 -3.75 3.60 0.91
C PRO A 103 -3.19 2.28 1.47
N ARG A 104 -2.39 2.35 2.54
CA ARG A 104 -1.80 1.17 3.19
C ARG A 104 -2.84 0.29 3.90
N GLU A 105 -3.89 0.87 4.45
CA GLU A 105 -4.99 0.13 5.10
C GLU A 105 -5.76 -0.68 4.06
N ALA A 106 -6.11 -0.07 2.92
CA ALA A 106 -6.78 -0.75 1.81
C ALA A 106 -5.92 -1.90 1.24
N ASP A 107 -4.63 -1.66 1.06
CA ASP A 107 -3.70 -2.69 0.59
C ASP A 107 -3.59 -3.87 1.58
N ALA A 108 -3.54 -3.57 2.89
CA ALA A 108 -3.50 -4.60 3.93
C ALA A 108 -4.75 -5.49 3.89
N LEU A 109 -5.94 -4.90 3.70
CA LEU A 109 -7.18 -5.65 3.55
C LEU A 109 -7.19 -6.50 2.26
N LEU A 110 -6.68 -5.98 1.14
CA LEU A 110 -6.54 -6.76 -0.10
C LEU A 110 -5.62 -7.96 0.09
N LEU A 111 -4.48 -7.78 0.74
CA LEU A 111 -3.53 -8.86 1.00
C LEU A 111 -4.12 -9.95 1.90
N ARG A 112 -4.87 -9.58 2.93
CA ARG A 112 -5.44 -10.54 3.88
C ARG A 112 -6.69 -11.22 3.34
N TYR A 113 -7.67 -10.43 2.94
CA TYR A 113 -9.01 -10.95 2.64
C TYR A 113 -9.15 -11.42 1.20
N ARG A 114 -8.45 -10.80 0.25
CA ARG A 114 -8.56 -11.17 -1.17
C ARG A 114 -7.48 -12.17 -1.60
N LEU A 115 -6.29 -12.11 -1.01
CA LEU A 115 -5.19 -13.02 -1.35
C LEU A 115 -4.95 -14.15 -0.33
N GLY A 116 -5.59 -14.09 0.84
CA GLY A 116 -5.47 -15.10 1.89
C GLY A 116 -4.05 -15.20 2.48
N LEU A 117 -3.25 -14.13 2.40
CA LEU A 117 -1.90 -14.16 2.96
C LEU A 117 -1.95 -14.12 4.49
N SER A 118 -1.01 -14.77 5.18
CA SER A 118 -0.81 -14.58 6.62
C SER A 118 -0.33 -13.15 6.94
N SER A 119 -0.48 -12.68 8.20
CA SER A 119 0.06 -11.37 8.62
C SER A 119 1.57 -11.28 8.36
N GLN A 120 2.29 -12.40 8.54
CA GLN A 120 3.72 -12.48 8.27
C GLN A 120 4.03 -12.29 6.78
N GLN A 121 3.34 -13.02 5.90
CA GLN A 121 3.55 -12.90 4.45
C GLN A 121 3.15 -11.53 3.91
N ALA A 122 2.02 -11.00 4.39
CA ALA A 122 1.51 -9.70 3.96
C ALA A 122 2.39 -8.54 4.49
N GLY A 123 2.78 -8.59 5.76
CA GLY A 123 3.73 -7.65 6.35
C GLY A 123 5.06 -7.68 5.60
N ALA A 124 5.65 -8.86 5.41
CA ALA A 124 6.87 -9.00 4.64
C ALA A 124 6.74 -8.38 3.25
N ALA A 125 5.62 -8.62 2.54
CA ALA A 125 5.33 -8.06 1.22
C ALA A 125 5.35 -6.53 1.20
N MET A 126 4.72 -5.88 2.19
CA MET A 126 4.69 -4.43 2.35
C MET A 126 5.95 -3.84 2.97
N GLY A 127 6.87 -4.69 3.43
CA GLY A 127 8.07 -4.28 4.15
C GLY A 127 7.83 -3.87 5.61
N LEU A 128 6.77 -4.41 6.23
CA LEU A 128 6.37 -4.19 7.61
C LEU A 128 6.63 -5.44 8.47
N GLY A 129 6.79 -5.24 9.77
CA GLY A 129 6.78 -6.34 10.74
C GLY A 129 5.38 -7.00 10.85
N PRO A 130 5.26 -8.25 11.32
CA PRO A 130 3.97 -8.92 11.47
C PRO A 130 3.02 -8.24 12.47
N ALA A 131 3.57 -7.69 13.57
CA ALA A 131 2.79 -6.93 14.56
C ALA A 131 2.31 -5.59 14.00
N GLU A 132 3.19 -4.86 13.30
CA GLU A 132 2.86 -3.60 12.62
C GLU A 132 1.77 -3.82 11.55
N PHE A 133 1.91 -4.88 10.75
CA PHE A 133 0.90 -5.26 9.78
C PHE A 133 -0.45 -5.59 10.44
N THR A 134 -0.43 -6.32 11.56
CA THR A 134 -1.66 -6.66 12.29
C THR A 134 -2.34 -5.42 12.86
N LEU A 135 -1.58 -4.47 13.41
CA LEU A 135 -2.11 -3.19 13.86
C LEU A 135 -2.76 -2.40 12.71
N LEU A 136 -2.08 -2.33 11.57
CA LEU A 136 -2.59 -1.70 10.35
C LEU A 136 -3.90 -2.36 9.87
N GLN A 137 -3.95 -3.70 9.88
CA GLN A 137 -5.15 -4.47 9.53
C GLN A 137 -6.31 -4.17 10.50
N THR A 138 -6.07 -4.22 11.81
CA THR A 138 -7.10 -3.96 12.82
C THR A 138 -7.66 -2.56 12.67
N ARG A 139 -6.81 -1.55 12.50
CA ARG A 139 -7.23 -0.17 12.25
C ARG A 139 -8.08 -0.04 10.98
N ALA A 140 -7.66 -0.70 9.90
CA ALA A 140 -8.42 -0.71 8.65
C ALA A 140 -9.83 -1.28 8.85
N LEU A 141 -9.97 -2.40 9.57
CA LEU A 141 -11.27 -3.00 9.86
C LEU A 141 -12.15 -2.08 10.69
N SER A 142 -11.62 -1.50 11.76
CA SER A 142 -12.35 -0.55 12.59
C SER A 142 -12.87 0.65 11.78
N ASN A 143 -12.06 1.17 10.84
CA ASN A 143 -12.46 2.27 9.96
C ASN A 143 -13.55 1.87 8.96
N VAL A 144 -13.52 0.64 8.42
CA VAL A 144 -14.58 0.14 7.55
C VAL A 144 -15.88 0.00 8.33
N THR A 145 -15.84 -0.64 9.51
CA THR A 145 -17.03 -0.85 10.35
C THR A 145 -17.67 0.48 10.74
N ALA A 146 -16.89 1.44 11.25
CA ALA A 146 -17.41 2.75 11.64
C ALA A 146 -18.06 3.52 10.48
N ARG A 147 -17.55 3.35 9.24
CA ARG A 147 -18.13 3.98 8.05
C ARG A 147 -19.40 3.28 7.57
N LEU A 148 -19.49 1.96 7.70
CA LEU A 148 -20.71 1.22 7.37
C LEU A 148 -21.82 1.55 8.38
N ASP A 149 -21.50 1.57 9.66
CA ASP A 149 -22.46 1.95 10.72
C ASP A 149 -22.97 3.39 10.53
N PHE A 150 -22.12 4.30 10.06
CA PHE A 150 -22.54 5.68 9.72
C PHE A 150 -23.49 5.73 8.52
N LEU A 151 -23.34 4.83 7.54
CA LEU A 151 -24.20 4.78 6.36
C LEU A 151 -25.55 4.09 6.63
N ASP A 152 -25.59 3.16 7.58
CA ASP A 152 -26.82 2.50 8.05
C ASP A 152 -27.54 3.29 9.16
N MET A 153 -27.03 4.47 9.56
CA MET A 153 -27.69 5.30 10.55
C MET A 153 -28.99 5.91 9.97
N PRO A 154 -30.16 5.70 10.61
CA PRO A 154 -31.41 6.29 10.12
C PRO A 154 -31.30 7.81 10.15
N MET A 155 -31.49 8.44 8.98
CA MET A 155 -31.52 9.91 8.76
C MET A 155 -32.69 10.62 9.47
N SER A 156 -33.16 10.12 10.61
CA SER A 156 -34.30 10.66 11.38
C SER A 156 -33.90 11.72 12.41
N HIS A 157 -32.64 12.15 12.48
CA HIS A 157 -32.19 13.19 13.42
C HIS A 157 -31.59 14.43 12.77
N ALA A 158 -31.99 14.76 11.53
CA ALA A 158 -31.68 16.04 10.91
C ALA A 158 -32.97 16.77 10.52
N VAL A 159 -33.81 17.07 11.50
CA VAL A 159 -34.78 18.17 11.54
C VAL A 159 -35.49 18.03 12.87
N THR A 160 -35.31 18.99 13.77
CA THR A 160 -36.34 19.63 14.61
C THR A 160 -35.63 20.41 15.71
N HIS A 161 -35.44 21.72 15.52
CA HIS A 161 -35.73 22.73 16.53
C HIS A 161 -35.41 24.13 15.96
N ALA A 162 -36.36 24.68 15.19
CA ALA A 162 -36.49 26.13 15.03
C ALA A 162 -37.90 26.46 14.51
N ARG A 163 -38.95 26.07 15.25
CA ARG A 163 -40.29 26.65 15.10
C ARG A 163 -41.15 26.29 16.30
N GLY A 164 -41.45 27.27 17.14
CA GLY A 164 -42.49 27.12 18.14
C GLY A 164 -42.45 28.10 19.30
N VAL A 165 -42.66 29.39 19.06
CA VAL A 165 -43.46 30.21 20.01
C VAL A 165 -44.44 31.04 19.18
N ARG A 166 -45.72 30.65 19.25
CA ARG A 166 -46.88 31.37 18.70
C ARG A 166 -47.67 31.97 19.87
N ARG A 167 -48.02 33.25 19.70
CA ARG A 167 -49.25 33.96 20.11
C ARG A 167 -49.60 34.19 21.59
N GLY A 168 -49.77 35.48 21.91
CA GLY A 168 -50.77 36.03 22.84
C GLY A 168 -50.95 37.52 22.52
N THR A 169 -52.01 37.93 21.80
CA THR A 169 -53.28 38.53 22.30
C THR A 169 -53.16 39.99 22.77
N GLY A 170 -53.86 40.90 22.10
CA GLY A 170 -54.26 42.20 22.69
C GLY A 170 -54.26 43.40 21.74
N TRP A 171 -55.43 43.81 21.27
CA TRP A 171 -55.79 45.11 20.66
C TRP A 171 -56.49 45.96 21.77
N PRO A 172 -56.93 47.23 21.57
CA PRO A 172 -56.26 48.46 21.09
C PRO A 172 -56.43 49.66 22.09
N GLY A 173 -55.83 50.83 21.82
CA GLY A 173 -56.44 52.14 22.13
C GLY A 173 -55.65 53.16 22.98
N GLY A 174 -55.63 54.42 22.49
CA GLY A 174 -55.69 55.64 23.32
C GLY A 174 -54.40 56.46 23.44
N GLY A 175 -54.41 57.68 22.88
CA GLY A 175 -53.41 58.73 23.13
C GLY A 175 -53.17 59.62 21.93
#